data_AF-A0ABD6FM90-F1
#
_entry.id   AF-A0ABD6FM90-F1
#
_cell.length_a   1.000
_cell.length_b   1.000
_cell.length_c   1.000
_cell.angle_alpha   90.00
_cell.angle_beta   90.00
_cell.angle_gamma   90.00
#
_symmetry.space_group_name_H-M   'P 1'
#
loop_
_entity.id
_entity.type
_entity.pdbx_description
1 polymer ?
#
loop_
_entity_poly.entity_id
_entity_poly.type
_entity_poly.pdbx_seq_one_letter_code
_entity_poly.pdbx_strand_id
1 'polypeptide(L)'
;EVYEGMVVGENNRAEDMDINITKEKKLNNIRSSTGDELERLTPPRRLTLEESLEFAAEDECVEVTPEKVRIRKVILDQTERARAAARAKRQG
;
A
#
# COMPACT_ATOMS: atom_id res chain seq x y z
N GLU A 1 11.65 6.37 -5.09
CA GLU A 1 12.08 5.06 -4.57
C GLU A 1 11.05 4.56 -3.58
N VAL A 2 10.80 3.25 -3.60
CA VAL A 2 9.83 2.54 -2.76
C VAL A 2 10.53 1.35 -2.11
N TYR A 3 10.03 0.89 -0.97
CA TYR A 3 10.55 -0.27 -0.25
C TYR A 3 9.40 -1.14 0.25
N GLU A 4 9.72 -2.38 0.62
CA GLU A 4 8.74 -3.35 1.10
C GLU A 4 8.01 -2.85 2.36
N GLY A 5 6.69 -3.00 2.40
CA GLY A 5 5.83 -2.56 3.51
C GLY A 5 5.61 -1.05 3.58
N MET A 6 6.10 -0.27 2.60
CA MET A 6 5.66 1.11 2.40
C MET A 6 4.20 1.14 1.92
N VAL A 7 3.37 1.97 2.55
CA VAL A 7 1.99 2.21 2.12
C VAL A 7 1.99 3.21 0.97
N VAL A 8 1.40 2.82 -0.15
CA VAL A 8 1.42 3.59 -1.41
C VAL A 8 0.05 4.13 -1.82
N GLY A 9 -1.01 3.76 -1.11
CA GLY A 9 -2.36 4.17 -1.40
C GLY A 9 -3.37 3.51 -0.48
N GLU A 10 -4.64 3.86 -0.69
CA GLU A 10 -5.78 3.32 0.04
C GLU A 10 -6.51 2.30 -0.84
N ASN A 11 -6.92 1.18 -0.24
CA ASN A 11 -7.76 0.21 -0.91
C ASN A 11 -9.23 0.64 -0.78
N ASN A 12 -10.04 0.43 -1.83
CA ASN A 12 -11.48 0.72 -1.78
C ASN A 12 -12.27 -0.30 -0.92
N ARG A 13 -11.61 -1.36 -0.48
CA ARG A 13 -12.16 -2.36 0.44
C ARG A 13 -11.45 -2.27 1.79
N ALA A 14 -12.08 -2.86 2.80
CA ALA A 14 -11.58 -2.82 4.17
C ALA A 14 -10.32 -3.66 4.39
N GLU A 15 -10.01 -4.60 3.49
CA GLU A 15 -8.79 -5.40 3.57
C GLU A 15 -7.55 -4.71 2.98
N ASP A 16 -6.40 -4.97 3.60
CA ASP A 16 -5.10 -4.60 3.03
C ASP A 16 -4.81 -5.40 1.75
N MET A 17 -4.10 -4.76 0.81
CA MET A 17 -3.65 -5.39 -0.43
C MET A 17 -2.17 -5.15 -0.66
N ASP A 18 -1.37 -6.21 -0.64
CA ASP A 18 0.03 -6.14 -1.05
C ASP A 18 0.12 -6.15 -2.59
N ILE A 19 0.75 -5.11 -3.15
CA ILE A 19 0.91 -4.93 -4.59
C ILE A 19 2.38 -4.72 -4.95
N ASN A 20 2.72 -5.04 -6.21
CA ASN A 20 4.00 -4.65 -6.78
C ASN A 20 3.81 -3.39 -7.64
N ILE A 21 4.38 -2.28 -7.19
CA ILE A 21 4.32 -0.99 -7.91
C ILE A 21 5.43 -0.83 -8.96
N THR A 22 6.48 -1.65 -8.90
CA THR A 22 7.64 -1.55 -9.80
C THR A 22 7.51 -2.39 -11.06
N LYS A 23 6.67 -3.44 -11.01
CA LYS A 23 6.47 -4.38 -12.11
C LYS A 23 5.09 -4.19 -12.69
N GLU A 24 5.03 -4.08 -14.01
CA GLU A 24 3.76 -4.07 -14.72
C GLU A 24 3.04 -5.41 -14.52
N LYS A 25 1.78 -5.36 -14.09
CA LYS A 25 0.92 -6.52 -14.07
C LYS A 25 0.39 -6.72 -15.48
N LYS A 26 0.95 -7.69 -16.21
CA LYS A 26 0.48 -8.05 -17.55
C LYS A 26 -1.01 -8.41 -17.49
N LEU A 27 -1.85 -7.58 -18.11
CA LEU A 27 -3.30 -7.72 -18.17
C LEU A 27 -3.66 -8.85 -19.16
N ASN A 28 -3.36 -10.10 -18.80
CA ASN A 28 -3.65 -11.25 -19.65
C ASN A 28 -5.15 -11.60 -19.70
N ASN A 29 -5.99 -10.94 -18.90
CA ASN A 29 -7.40 -11.29 -18.67
C ASN A 29 -8.40 -10.19 -19.07
N ILE A 30 -8.04 -9.29 -19.99
CA ILE A 30 -9.01 -8.40 -20.63
C ILE A 30 -9.41 -9.01 -21.97
N ARG A 31 -10.58 -9.66 -22.00
CA ARG A 31 -11.31 -9.90 -23.25
C ARG A 31 -11.61 -8.53 -23.84
N SER A 32 -11.09 -8.27 -25.04
CA SER A 32 -11.51 -7.30 -26.06
C SER A 32 -10.38 -6.40 -26.52
N SER A 33 -9.91 -6.74 -27.73
CA SER A 33 -9.48 -5.87 -28.81
C SER A 33 -9.93 -4.40 -28.71
N THR A 34 -9.00 -3.54 -29.14
CA THR A 34 -9.09 -2.10 -29.46
C THR A 34 -8.62 -1.13 -28.36
N GLY A 35 -7.44 -0.54 -28.59
CA GLY A 35 -7.03 0.74 -28.03
C GLY A 35 -5.94 0.63 -26.97
N ASP A 36 -4.72 1.03 -27.33
CA ASP A 36 -3.72 1.51 -26.37
C ASP A 36 -4.33 2.69 -25.60
N GLU A 37 -5.00 2.40 -24.50
CA GLU A 37 -5.46 3.41 -23.57
C GLU A 37 -4.23 3.85 -22.76
N LEU A 38 -3.66 4.99 -23.12
CA LEU A 38 -2.70 5.70 -22.28
C LEU A 38 -3.41 6.04 -20.96
N GLU A 39 -3.30 5.11 -20.00
CA GLU A 39 -3.96 5.21 -18.71
C GLU A 39 -3.42 6.46 -17.99
N ARG A 40 -4.26 7.49 -17.89
CA ARG A 40 -3.90 8.73 -17.21
C ARG A 40 -3.92 8.47 -15.72
N LEU A 41 -2.75 8.49 -15.08
CA LEU A 41 -2.64 8.37 -13.63
C LEU A 41 -3.25 9.62 -12.96
N THR A 42 -4.26 9.40 -12.12
CA THR A 42 -4.79 10.45 -11.24
C THR A 42 -3.67 10.97 -10.34
N PRO A 43 -3.53 12.30 -10.17
CA PRO A 43 -2.52 12.86 -9.28
C PRO A 43 -2.62 12.28 -7.86
N PRO A 44 -1.47 11.93 -7.23
CA PRO A 44 -1.49 11.36 -5.89
C PRO A 44 -1.92 12.40 -4.86
N ARG A 45 -2.68 11.95 -3.85
CA ARG A 45 -2.99 12.76 -2.67
C ARG A 45 -1.72 12.91 -1.83
N ARG A 46 -1.31 14.16 -1.57
CA ARG A 46 -0.19 14.46 -0.68
C ARG A 46 -0.75 14.72 0.71
N LEU A 47 -0.35 13.90 1.67
CA LEU A 47 -0.74 14.05 3.06
C LEU A 47 0.28 14.93 3.79
N THR A 48 -0.19 15.80 4.68
CA THR A 48 0.68 16.46 5.67
C THR A 48 1.11 15.46 6.75
N LEU A 49 1.97 15.90 7.67
CA LEU A 49 2.37 15.05 8.81
C LEU A 49 1.17 14.71 9.69
N GLU A 50 0.34 15.71 9.97
CA GLU A 50 -0.86 15.59 10.80
C GLU A 50 -1.86 14.64 10.15
N GLU A 51 -2.14 14.81 8.85
CA GLU A 51 -3.01 13.91 8.09
C GLU A 51 -2.45 12.48 8.04
N SER A 52 -1.12 12.33 7.95
CA SER A 52 -0.47 11.01 7.95
C SER A 52 -0.59 10.32 9.30
N LEU A 53 -0.53 11.07 10.40
CA LEU A 53 -0.71 10.55 11.76
C LEU A 53 -2.16 10.14 12.02
N GLU A 54 -3.13 10.86 11.47
CA GLU A 54 -4.54 10.49 11.56
C GLU A 54 -4.88 9.28 10.67
N PHE A 55 -4.19 9.14 9.54
CA PHE A 55 -4.40 8.04 8.61
C PHE A 55 -3.82 6.69 9.09
N ALA A 56 -2.72 6.71 9.83
CA ALA A 56 -2.01 5.48 10.20
C ALA A 56 -2.84 4.57 11.12
N ALA A 57 -2.95 3.29 10.75
CA ALA A 57 -3.58 2.25 11.57
C ALA A 57 -2.68 1.76 12.72
N GLU A 58 -3.23 0.90 13.60
CA GLU A 58 -2.48 0.34 14.75
C GLU A 58 -1.25 -0.49 14.33
N ASP A 59 -1.28 -1.14 13.16
CA ASP A 59 -0.17 -1.93 12.62
C ASP A 59 0.73 -1.13 11.67
N GLU A 60 0.56 0.19 11.63
CA GLU A 60 1.29 1.14 10.78
C GLU A 60 2.04 2.19 11.61
N CYS A 61 3.01 2.82 10.98
CA CYS A 61 3.71 3.95 11.54
C CYS A 61 4.09 4.99 10.47
N VAL A 62 4.25 6.23 10.93
CA VAL A 62 4.68 7.34 10.09
C VAL A 62 6.20 7.47 10.18
N GLU A 63 6.87 7.23 9.06
CA GLU A 63 8.30 7.43 8.90
C GLU A 63 8.57 8.88 8.50
N VAL A 64 9.25 9.62 9.38
CA VAL A 64 9.56 11.04 9.18
C VAL A 64 11.06 11.21 8.94
N THR A 65 11.39 11.87 7.84
CA THR A 65 12.73 12.34 7.50
C THR A 65 12.65 13.83 7.16
N PRO A 66 13.76 14.59 7.18
CA PRO A 66 13.73 16.01 6.85
C PRO A 66 13.12 16.33 5.47
N GLU A 67 13.21 15.39 4.53
CA GLU A 67 12.74 15.58 3.16
C GLU A 67 11.38 14.93 2.89
N LYS A 68 10.99 13.91 3.67
CA LYS A 68 9.87 13.02 3.32
C LYS A 68 9.15 12.52 4.57
N VAL A 69 7.82 12.54 4.48
CA VAL A 69 6.90 11.84 5.39
C VAL A 69 6.27 10.69 4.61
N ARG A 70 6.30 9.49 5.19
CA ARG A 70 5.76 8.27 4.57
C ARG A 70 4.99 7.46 5.60
N ILE A 71 4.02 6.68 5.13
CA ILE A 71 3.31 5.70 5.94
C ILE A 71 3.84 4.31 5.55
N ARG A 72 4.06 3.46 6.56
CA ARG A 72 4.56 2.10 6.38
C ARG A 72 3.96 1.18 7.43
N LYS A 73 3.97 -0.11 7.16
CA LYS A 73 3.63 -1.14 8.14
C LYS A 73 4.74 -1.27 9.19
N VAL A 74 4.37 -1.63 10.40
CA VAL A 74 5.32 -1.96 11.47
C VAL A 74 6.13 -3.20 11.09
N ILE A 75 5.43 -4.25 10.63
CA ILE A 75 6.06 -5.44 10.05
C ILE A 75 6.14 -5.26 8.53
N LEU A 76 7.36 -5.04 8.04
CA LEU A 76 7.60 -4.81 6.62
C LEU A 76 7.31 -6.05 5.79
N ASP A 77 7.90 -7.19 6.18
CA ASP A 77 7.82 -8.44 5.44
C ASP A 77 6.37 -8.96 5.40
N GLN A 78 5.89 -9.21 4.18
CA GLN A 78 4.52 -9.66 3.96
C GLN A 78 4.22 -11.01 4.64
N THR A 79 5.18 -11.93 4.60
CA THR A 79 5.03 -13.28 5.18
C THR A 79 4.94 -13.23 6.70
N GLU A 80 5.78 -12.40 7.31
CA GLU A 80 5.75 -12.16 8.75
C GLU A 80 4.44 -11.50 9.19
N ARG A 81 3.93 -10.53 8.41
CA ARG A 81 2.65 -9.87 8.68
C ARG A 81 1.49 -10.86 8.62
N ALA A 82 1.46 -11.72 7.59
CA ALA A 82 0.45 -12.78 7.47
C ALA A 82 0.49 -13.76 8.65
N ARG A 83 1.70 -14.11 9.13
CA ARG A 83 1.87 -14.96 10.33
C ARG A 83 1.39 -14.26 11.60
N ALA A 84 1.69 -12.96 11.77
CA ALA A 84 1.24 -12.18 12.91
C ALA A 84 -0.29 -12.07 12.96
N ALA A 85 -0.92 -11.73 11.83
CA ALA A 85 -2.37 -11.68 11.70
C ALA A 85 -3.04 -13.03 12.00
N ALA A 86 -2.48 -14.13 11.48
CA ALA A 86 -2.98 -15.48 11.76
C ALA A 86 -2.85 -15.87 13.25
N ARG A 87 -1.80 -15.41 13.93
CA ARG A 87 -1.62 -15.62 15.38
C ARG A 87 -2.62 -14.81 16.19
N ALA A 88 -2.84 -13.53 15.85
CA ALA A 88 -3.81 -12.67 16.52
C ALA A 88 -5.24 -13.25 16.44
N LYS A 89 -5.64 -13.71 15.24
CA LYS A 89 -6.95 -14.36 15.02
C LYS A 89 -7.15 -15.66 15.80
N ARG A 90 -6.07 -16.34 16.21
CA ARG A 90 -6.14 -17.57 17.02
C ARG A 90 -6.25 -17.31 18.51
N GLN A 91 -5.92 -16.11 18.97
CA GLN A 91 -5.87 -15.74 20.39
C GLN A 91 -7.12 -14.98 20.84
N GLY A 92 -7.87 -14.38 19.92
CA GLY A 92 -9.22 -13.87 20.14
C GLY A 92 -10.28 -14.89 19.77
#